data_AF-B8M3C9-F1
#
_entry.id   AF-B8M3C9-F1
#
_cell.length_a   1.000
_cell.length_b   1.000
_cell.length_c   1.000
_cell.angle_alpha   90.00
_cell.angle_beta   90.00
_cell.angle_gamma   90.00
#
_symmetry.space_group_name_H-M   'P 1'
#
loop_
_entity.id
_entity.type
_entity.pdbx_description
1 polymer ?
#
loop_
_entity_poly.entity_id
_entity_poly.type
_entity_poly.pdbx_seq_one_letter_code
_entity_poly.pdbx_strand_id
1 'polypeptide(L)'
;MDSTNSNPNTRHELTLMNLPTELHIHIASYLDYPDALALKHTNRHFYAIVYTGVYLKVSWLLSRFEHKLECPRNEDCSLRTDASFCNKTVRKIMERRRRHLECRPGDGGCTVVLGASCRKEVVPRWLRKELRGWRDEVLIYGLLLVFWTLVWHAVRMYVR
;
A
#
# COMPACT_ATOMS: atom_id res chain seq x y z
N MET A 1 43.20 -38.38 17.35
CA MET A 1 42.81 -38.16 15.95
C MET A 1 41.30 -38.14 15.93
N ASP A 2 40.71 -36.95 15.92
CA ASP A 2 39.41 -36.73 15.29
C ASP A 2 39.40 -35.29 14.78
N SER A 3 39.24 -35.19 13.49
CA SER A 3 39.58 -34.03 12.67
C SER A 3 38.44 -33.02 12.65
N THR A 4 38.82 -31.75 12.71
CA THR A 4 38.01 -30.55 12.52
C THR A 4 37.09 -30.60 11.30
N ASN A 5 35.81 -30.26 11.46
CA ASN A 5 35.01 -29.73 10.34
C ASN A 5 33.92 -28.75 10.80
N SER A 6 34.31 -27.58 11.30
CA SER A 6 33.40 -26.45 11.47
C SER A 6 33.67 -25.43 10.36
N ASN A 7 32.91 -25.54 9.28
CA ASN A 7 32.88 -24.61 8.16
C ASN A 7 32.56 -23.18 8.66
N PRO A 8 33.42 -22.16 8.46
CA PRO A 8 33.28 -20.84 9.09
C PRO A 8 32.29 -19.90 8.36
N ASN A 9 31.33 -20.41 7.59
CA ASN A 9 30.44 -19.59 6.77
C ASN A 9 28.94 -19.78 7.07
N THR A 10 28.58 -19.98 8.33
CA THR A 10 27.22 -19.71 8.81
C THR A 10 27.16 -18.25 9.24
N ARG A 11 26.90 -17.35 8.28
CA ARG A 11 26.34 -16.04 8.63
C ARG A 11 25.03 -16.33 9.34
N HIS A 12 25.02 -16.22 10.67
CA HIS A 12 23.76 -16.27 11.42
C HIS A 12 22.86 -15.22 10.81
N GLU A 13 21.78 -15.64 10.14
CA GLU A 13 20.78 -14.72 9.65
C GLU A 13 20.20 -14.01 10.87
N LEU A 14 20.60 -12.76 11.04
CA LEU A 14 20.11 -11.86 12.09
C LEU A 14 18.66 -11.52 11.74
N THR A 15 17.75 -12.38 12.16
CA THR A 15 16.31 -12.11 12.02
C THR A 15 15.82 -11.30 13.21
N LEU A 16 14.76 -10.52 12.99
CA LEU A 16 14.11 -9.75 14.06
C LEU A 16 13.76 -10.66 15.26
N MET A 17 13.30 -11.88 14.99
CA MET A 17 12.88 -12.83 16.03
C MET A 17 14.01 -13.34 16.94
N ASN A 18 15.27 -13.17 16.54
CA ASN A 18 16.43 -13.53 17.36
C ASN A 18 16.72 -12.47 18.45
N LEU A 19 16.06 -11.31 18.41
CA LEU A 19 16.21 -10.29 19.44
C LEU A 19 15.45 -10.69 20.72
N PRO A 20 15.96 -10.31 21.91
CA PRO A 20 15.21 -10.45 23.15
C PRO A 20 13.93 -9.62 23.13
N THR A 21 12.93 -10.06 23.90
CA THR A 21 11.61 -9.41 24.01
C THR A 21 11.70 -7.96 24.45
N GLU A 22 12.68 -7.59 25.27
CA GLU A 22 12.89 -6.19 25.67
C GLU A 22 13.18 -5.28 24.46
N LEU A 23 14.02 -5.75 23.53
CA LEU A 23 14.29 -5.00 22.30
C LEU A 23 13.08 -4.98 21.39
N HIS A 24 12.27 -6.03 21.36
CA HIS A 24 10.99 -6.01 20.64
C HIS A 24 10.03 -4.95 21.18
N ILE A 25 9.91 -4.84 22.51
CA ILE A 25 9.07 -3.82 23.18
C ILE A 25 9.63 -2.42 22.89
N HIS A 26 10.95 -2.27 23.00
CA HIS A 26 11.62 -1.01 22.70
C HIS A 26 11.40 -0.59 21.25
N ILE A 27 11.54 -1.48 20.26
CA ILE A 27 11.26 -1.17 18.86
C ILE A 27 9.79 -0.76 18.69
N ALA A 28 8.86 -1.49 19.31
CA ALA A 28 7.44 -1.21 19.21
C ALA A 28 7.04 0.16 19.79
N SER A 29 7.78 0.70 20.75
CA SER A 29 7.48 2.01 21.35
C SER A 29 7.78 3.21 20.43
N TYR A 30 8.63 3.03 19.42
CA TYR A 30 8.93 4.06 18.41
C TYR A 30 7.99 4.03 17.20
N LEU A 31 7.07 3.06 17.13
CA LEU A 31 6.19 2.92 15.98
C LEU A 31 4.92 3.75 16.15
N ASP A 32 4.57 4.52 15.11
CA ASP A 32 3.25 5.14 15.00
C ASP A 32 2.14 4.09 15.00
N TYR A 33 0.92 4.47 15.39
CA TYR A 33 -0.26 3.60 15.39
C TYR A 33 -0.40 2.65 14.18
N PRO A 34 -0.36 3.11 12.90
CA PRO A 34 -0.53 2.22 11.76
C PRO A 34 0.56 1.14 11.66
N ASP A 35 1.79 1.46 12.05
CA ASP A 35 2.95 0.58 11.92
C ASP A 35 3.02 -0.38 13.12
N ALA A 36 2.68 0.10 14.32
CA ALA A 36 2.50 -0.74 15.51
C ALA A 36 1.36 -1.74 15.32
N LEU A 37 0.22 -1.31 14.76
CA LEU A 37 -0.90 -2.22 14.44
C LEU A 37 -0.50 -3.25 13.39
N ALA A 38 0.27 -2.86 12.37
CA ALA A 38 0.79 -3.82 11.40
C ALA A 38 1.70 -4.85 12.08
N LEU A 39 2.66 -4.42 12.91
CA LEU A 39 3.57 -5.30 13.66
C LEU A 39 2.78 -6.28 14.55
N LYS A 40 1.79 -5.77 15.28
CA LYS A 40 0.89 -6.57 16.13
C LYS A 40 0.23 -7.72 15.37
N HIS A 41 -0.13 -7.52 14.09
CA HIS A 41 -0.78 -8.53 13.25
C HIS A 41 0.18 -9.41 12.44
N THR A 42 1.50 -9.27 12.58
CA THR A 42 2.47 -10.12 11.86
C THR A 42 2.65 -11.51 12.50
N ASN A 43 2.66 -11.58 13.83
CA ASN A 43 2.94 -12.79 14.60
C ASN A 43 2.21 -12.74 15.96
N ARG A 44 1.86 -13.90 16.51
CA ARG A 44 1.31 -14.08 17.86
C ARG A 44 2.18 -13.45 18.96
N HIS A 45 3.52 -13.52 18.83
CA HIS A 45 4.44 -12.88 19.79
C HIS A 45 4.19 -11.38 19.88
N PHE A 46 4.26 -10.68 18.75
CA PHE A 46 3.97 -9.25 18.67
C PHE A 46 2.53 -8.92 19.03
N TYR A 47 1.57 -9.79 18.71
CA TYR A 47 0.18 -9.59 19.11
C TYR A 47 0.00 -9.44 20.62
N ALA A 48 0.80 -10.16 21.41
CA ALA A 48 0.73 -10.15 22.87
C ALA A 48 1.46 -8.95 23.51
N ILE A 49 2.56 -8.48 22.91
CA ILE A 49 3.43 -7.45 23.51
C ILE A 49 3.23 -6.03 22.96
N VAL A 50 2.73 -5.89 21.73
CA VAL A 50 2.62 -4.57 21.08
C VAL A 50 1.37 -3.84 21.57
N TYR A 51 1.58 -2.66 22.14
CA TYR A 51 0.52 -1.80 22.64
C TYR A 51 -0.02 -0.87 21.55
N THR A 52 -1.31 -1.01 21.22
CA THR A 52 -2.04 -0.16 20.25
C THR A 52 -3.19 0.60 20.93
N GLY A 53 -2.97 1.07 22.15
CA GLY A 53 -4.02 1.73 22.92
C GLY A 53 -4.34 3.16 22.47
N VAL A 54 -5.18 3.83 23.26
CA VAL A 54 -5.74 5.16 22.95
C VAL A 54 -4.66 6.21 22.74
N TYR A 55 -3.61 6.22 23.58
CA TYR A 55 -2.51 7.19 23.48
C TYR A 55 -1.86 7.19 22.10
N LEU A 56 -1.61 5.99 21.55
CA LEU A 56 -0.98 5.84 20.24
C LEU A 56 -1.90 6.31 19.10
N LYS A 57 -3.21 6.07 19.23
CA LYS A 57 -4.22 6.54 18.26
C LYS A 57 -4.32 8.05 18.26
N VAL A 58 -4.35 8.67 19.44
CA VAL A 58 -4.47 10.12 19.59
C VAL A 58 -3.21 10.83 19.13
N SER A 59 -2.03 10.38 19.54
CA SER A 59 -0.75 10.94 19.07
C SER A 59 -0.61 10.86 17.55
N TRP A 60 -1.03 9.75 16.93
CA TRP A 60 -1.07 9.63 15.48
C TRP A 60 -2.03 10.63 14.82
N LEU A 61 -3.24 10.83 15.36
CA LEU A 61 -4.19 11.82 14.85
C LEU A 61 -3.68 13.26 15.01
N LEU A 62 -3.08 13.58 16.16
CA LEU A 62 -2.46 14.88 16.41
C LEU A 62 -1.33 15.16 15.42
N SER A 63 -0.42 14.20 15.24
CA SER A 63 0.64 14.29 14.24
C SER A 63 0.07 14.54 12.86
N ARG A 64 -0.99 13.84 12.43
CA ARG A 64 -1.63 14.12 11.12
C ARG A 64 -2.20 15.52 11.01
N PHE A 65 -2.79 16.05 12.09
CA PHE A 65 -3.36 17.39 12.12
C PHE A 65 -2.28 18.48 12.03
N GLU A 66 -1.22 18.37 12.83
CA GLU A 66 -0.03 19.23 12.75
C GLU A 66 0.55 19.23 11.34
N HIS A 67 0.54 18.05 10.73
CA HIS A 67 1.07 17.83 9.41
C HIS A 67 0.14 18.23 8.25
N LYS A 68 -1.01 18.86 8.53
CA LYS A 68 -2.01 19.26 7.53
C LYS A 68 -2.40 18.13 6.57
N LEU A 69 -2.31 16.88 7.04
CA LEU A 69 -2.75 15.70 6.31
C LEU A 69 -4.26 15.52 6.49
N GLU A 70 -4.87 14.71 5.64
CA GLU A 70 -6.29 14.38 5.80
C GLU A 70 -6.51 13.62 7.11
N CYS A 71 -7.30 14.21 8.00
CA CYS A 71 -7.74 13.61 9.25
C CYS A 71 -9.15 13.00 9.07
N PRO A 72 -9.45 11.85 9.70
CA PRO A 72 -10.79 11.30 9.71
C PRO A 72 -11.75 12.29 10.38
N ARG A 73 -12.65 12.88 9.59
CA ARG A 73 -13.54 13.98 10.03
C ARG A 73 -14.84 13.51 10.70
N ASN A 74 -15.09 12.20 10.71
CA ASN A 74 -16.37 11.62 11.12
C ASN A 74 -16.40 11.31 12.62
N GLU A 75 -17.56 11.51 13.24
CA GLU A 75 -17.87 11.18 14.64
C GLU A 75 -17.81 9.66 14.93
N ASP A 76 -17.75 8.81 13.89
CA ASP A 76 -17.73 7.35 14.01
C ASP A 76 -16.36 6.76 14.44
N CYS A 77 -15.34 7.59 14.67
CA CYS A 77 -14.02 7.10 15.04
C CYS A 77 -13.95 6.80 16.54
N SER A 78 -14.36 5.59 16.93
CA SER A 78 -14.26 5.17 18.34
C SER A 78 -12.85 4.71 18.67
N LEU A 79 -12.22 5.36 19.64
CA LEU A 79 -10.88 5.04 20.17
C LEU A 79 -10.83 3.72 20.97
N ARG A 80 -12.00 3.14 21.28
CA ARG A 80 -12.16 2.05 22.24
C ARG A 80 -11.44 0.76 21.83
N THR A 81 -11.55 0.36 20.56
CA THR A 81 -10.86 -0.83 20.03
C THR A 81 -10.17 -0.52 18.71
N ASP A 82 -9.25 -1.39 18.29
CA ASP A 82 -8.56 -1.23 16.99
C ASP A 82 -9.52 -1.46 15.82
N ALA A 83 -10.48 -2.39 16.00
CA ALA A 83 -11.53 -2.67 15.02
C ALA A 83 -12.50 -1.50 14.84
N SER A 84 -12.91 -0.84 15.94
CA SER A 84 -13.79 0.33 15.87
C SER A 84 -13.07 1.57 15.32
N PHE A 85 -11.78 1.72 15.66
CA PHE A 85 -10.98 2.83 15.18
C PHE A 85 -10.66 2.70 13.68
N CYS A 86 -10.39 1.48 13.20
CA CYS A 86 -10.08 1.18 11.80
C CYS A 86 -11.33 1.14 10.89
N ASN A 87 -12.02 2.29 10.82
CA ASN A 87 -13.17 2.49 9.93
C ASN A 87 -12.76 2.60 8.45
N LYS A 88 -13.72 2.73 7.54
CA LYS A 88 -13.46 2.83 6.08
C LYS A 88 -12.51 3.99 5.74
N THR A 89 -12.58 5.10 6.46
CA THR A 89 -11.76 6.31 6.22
C THR A 89 -10.32 6.10 6.69
N VAL A 90 -10.13 5.62 7.92
CA VAL A 90 -8.82 5.28 8.48
C VAL A 90 -8.14 4.20 7.63
N ARG A 91 -8.90 3.20 7.16
CA ARG A 91 -8.39 2.17 6.25
C ARG A 91 -7.87 2.76 4.93
N LYS A 92 -8.60 3.70 4.32
CA LYS A 92 -8.16 4.41 3.11
C LYS A 92 -6.89 5.22 3.40
N ILE A 93 -6.82 5.91 4.54
CA ILE A 93 -5.62 6.65 4.97
C ILE A 93 -4.42 5.71 5.09
N MET A 94 -4.56 4.59 5.81
CA MET A 94 -3.50 3.58 5.94
C MET A 94 -3.10 2.99 4.59
N GLU A 95 -4.05 2.74 3.69
CA GLU A 95 -3.75 2.24 2.34
C GLU A 95 -2.98 3.27 1.50
N ARG A 96 -3.31 4.56 1.62
CA ARG A 96 -2.54 5.62 0.95
C ARG A 96 -1.12 5.74 1.49
N ARG A 97 -0.93 5.63 2.81
CA ARG A 97 0.40 5.58 3.45
C ARG A 97 1.22 4.41 2.91
N ARG A 98 0.66 3.19 2.84
CA ARG A 98 1.32 2.01 2.25
C ARG A 98 1.72 2.19 0.79
N ARG A 99 0.94 2.94 0.02
CA ARG A 99 1.24 3.25 -1.38
C ARG A 99 2.18 4.45 -1.54
N HIS A 100 2.73 4.97 -0.44
CA HIS A 100 3.57 6.17 -0.39
C HIS A 100 2.94 7.39 -1.09
N LEU A 101 1.61 7.48 -1.08
CA LEU A 101 0.87 8.58 -1.72
C LEU A 101 0.94 9.88 -0.93
N GLU A 102 1.44 9.83 0.31
CA GLU A 102 1.62 10.98 1.21
C GLU A 102 3.10 11.42 1.34
N CYS A 103 4.06 10.79 0.63
CA CYS A 103 5.52 11.03 0.80
C CYS A 103 6.12 11.95 -0.28
N ARG A 104 7.12 12.77 0.03
CA ARG A 104 7.80 13.63 -0.96
C ARG A 104 8.95 12.87 -1.67
N PRO A 105 9.18 13.09 -2.98
CA PRO A 105 10.37 12.56 -3.66
C PRO A 105 11.65 13.30 -3.23
N GLY A 106 12.75 12.56 -3.02
CA GLY A 106 14.09 13.10 -2.73
C GLY A 106 15.21 12.19 -3.25
N ASP A 107 16.46 12.67 -3.20
CA ASP A 107 17.63 11.89 -3.62
C ASP A 107 17.87 10.74 -2.64
N GLY A 108 17.70 9.50 -3.11
CA GLY A 108 17.81 8.27 -2.31
C GLY A 108 16.50 7.56 -1.97
N GLY A 109 15.33 8.09 -2.35
CA GLY A 109 14.03 7.43 -2.14
C GLY A 109 12.92 8.38 -1.65
N CYS A 110 11.76 7.82 -1.28
CA CYS A 110 10.67 8.62 -0.70
C CYS A 110 10.99 8.94 0.77
N THR A 111 11.46 10.14 1.07
CA THR A 111 11.59 10.62 2.45
C THR A 111 10.18 10.86 3.01
N VAL A 112 9.82 10.14 4.07
CA VAL A 112 8.49 10.23 4.71
C VAL A 112 8.42 11.52 5.55
N VAL A 113 8.27 12.67 4.89
CA VAL A 113 7.97 13.95 5.53
C VAL A 113 7.05 14.77 4.62
N LEU A 114 5.85 15.07 5.13
CA LEU A 114 4.94 16.18 4.82
C LEU A 114 4.77 16.73 3.39
N GLY A 115 3.58 16.49 2.83
CA GLY A 115 2.91 17.50 2.00
C GLY A 115 3.02 17.38 0.48
N ALA A 116 3.49 16.26 -0.08
CA ALA A 116 3.35 15.96 -1.52
C ALA A 116 3.43 14.45 -1.76
N SER A 117 2.97 13.95 -2.92
CA SER A 117 2.86 12.52 -3.22
C SER A 117 4.11 11.93 -3.89
N CYS A 118 4.50 10.69 -3.57
CA CYS A 118 5.71 10.05 -4.13
C CYS A 118 5.43 9.28 -5.43
N ARG A 119 4.32 9.61 -6.11
CA ARG A 119 3.99 9.00 -7.39
C ARG A 119 4.29 9.94 -8.53
N LYS A 120 5.08 9.44 -9.49
CA LYS A 120 4.84 9.73 -10.92
C LYS A 120 3.52 9.04 -11.33
N GLU A 121 2.36 9.53 -10.90
CA GLU A 121 1.11 9.19 -11.62
C GLU A 121 1.12 9.98 -12.92
N VAL A 122 1.81 9.46 -13.93
CA VAL A 122 1.81 10.05 -15.29
C VAL A 122 0.39 10.10 -15.87
N VAL A 123 -0.55 9.32 -15.31
CA VAL A 123 -1.94 9.26 -15.77
C VAL A 123 -2.91 9.21 -14.58
N PRO A 124 -3.79 10.21 -14.42
CA PRO A 124 -4.85 10.20 -13.42
C PRO A 124 -5.75 8.97 -13.53
N ARG A 125 -6.32 8.50 -12.41
CA ARG A 125 -7.24 7.34 -12.41
C ARG A 125 -8.50 7.55 -13.23
N TRP A 126 -9.00 8.78 -13.32
CA TRP A 126 -10.15 9.13 -14.16
C TRP A 126 -9.82 8.94 -15.65
N LEU A 127 -8.66 9.46 -16.08
CA LEU A 127 -8.18 9.34 -17.46
C LEU A 127 -7.92 7.87 -17.86
N ARG A 128 -7.51 7.02 -16.92
CA ARG A 128 -7.32 5.58 -17.12
C ARG A 128 -8.60 4.78 -17.31
N LYS A 129 -9.74 5.29 -16.83
CA LYS A 129 -11.07 4.71 -17.07
C LYS A 129 -11.61 5.18 -18.41
N GLU A 130 -11.48 6.47 -18.71
CA GLU A 130 -11.87 7.07 -19.98
C GLU A 130 -11.19 6.39 -21.18
N LEU A 131 -9.85 6.25 -21.14
CA LEU A 131 -9.05 5.62 -22.20
C LEU A 131 -9.40 4.15 -22.46
N ARG A 132 -9.93 3.44 -21.45
CA ARG A 132 -10.31 2.04 -21.61
C ARG A 132 -11.64 1.90 -22.35
N GLY A 133 -12.58 2.82 -22.11
CA GLY A 133 -13.85 2.87 -22.85
C GLY A 133 -13.66 3.18 -24.33
N TRP A 134 -12.79 4.14 -24.66
CA TRP A 134 -12.53 4.54 -26.05
C TRP A 134 -11.87 3.43 -26.88
N ARG A 135 -11.03 2.60 -26.25
CA ARG A 135 -10.33 1.51 -26.93
C ARG A 135 -11.28 0.41 -27.41
N ASP A 136 -12.31 0.11 -26.63
CA ASP A 136 -13.26 -0.95 -26.94
C ASP A 136 -14.21 -0.51 -28.07
N GLU A 137 -14.59 0.78 -28.13
CA GLU A 137 -15.40 1.30 -29.23
C GLU A 137 -14.64 1.30 -30.57
N VAL A 138 -13.37 1.74 -30.59
CA VAL A 138 -12.56 1.75 -31.83
C VAL A 138 -12.35 0.34 -32.38
N LEU A 139 -12.21 -0.67 -31.51
CA LEU A 139 -12.12 -2.07 -31.93
C LEU A 139 -13.41 -2.57 -32.59
N ILE A 140 -14.58 -2.18 -32.07
CA ILE A 140 -15.88 -2.56 -32.64
C ILE A 140 -16.06 -1.94 -34.02
N TYR A 141 -15.82 -0.63 -34.17
CA TYR A 141 -15.92 0.04 -35.47
C TYR A 141 -14.90 -0.50 -36.50
N GLY A 142 -13.68 -0.81 -36.05
CA GLY A 142 -12.66 -1.43 -36.89
C GLY A 142 -13.07 -2.81 -37.42
N LEU A 143 -13.63 -3.67 -36.56
CA LEU A 143 -14.11 -5.01 -36.95
C LEU A 143 -15.29 -4.94 -37.94
N LEU A 144 -16.22 -3.99 -37.75
CA LEU A 144 -17.35 -3.78 -38.67
C LEU A 144 -16.87 -3.35 -40.06
N LEU A 145 -15.89 -2.45 -40.15
CA LEU A 145 -15.30 -2.02 -41.42
C LEU A 145 -14.63 -3.18 -42.15
N VAL A 146 -13.80 -3.96 -41.45
CA VAL A 146 -13.15 -5.15 -42.02
C VAL A 146 -14.19 -6.14 -42.53
N PHE A 147 -15.23 -6.42 -41.74
CA PHE A 147 -16.30 -7.31 -42.15
C PHE A 147 -17.01 -6.81 -43.43
N TRP A 148 -17.35 -5.53 -43.50
CA TRP A 148 -17.96 -4.93 -44.70
C TRP A 148 -17.05 -5.02 -45.93
N THR A 149 -15.75 -4.79 -45.78
CA THR A 149 -14.81 -4.93 -46.90
C THR A 149 -14.69 -6.37 -47.39
N LEU A 150 -14.74 -7.36 -46.48
CA LEU A 150 -14.73 -8.78 -46.84
C LEU A 150 -16.01 -9.20 -47.56
N VAL A 151 -17.18 -8.77 -47.06
CA VAL A 151 -18.47 -9.02 -47.72
C VAL A 151 -18.49 -8.41 -49.12
N TRP A 152 -18.05 -7.16 -49.26
CA TRP A 152 -17.94 -6.50 -50.56
C TRP A 152 -17.02 -7.26 -51.53
N HIS A 153 -15.87 -7.72 -51.06
CA HIS A 153 -14.93 -8.50 -51.87
C HIS A 153 -15.53 -9.87 -52.27
N ALA A 154 -16.25 -10.53 -51.37
CA ALA A 154 -16.94 -11.79 -51.65
C ALA A 154 -18.05 -11.63 -52.70
N VAL A 155 -18.88 -10.59 -52.58
CA VAL A 155 -19.91 -10.26 -53.59
C VAL A 155 -19.26 -9.96 -54.94
N ARG A 156 -18.17 -9.21 -54.96
CA ARG A 156 -17.43 -8.91 -56.19
C ARG A 156 -16.82 -10.17 -56.83
N MET A 157 -16.40 -11.15 -56.04
CA MET A 157 -15.95 -12.45 -56.55
C MET A 157 -17.10 -13.33 -57.03
N TYR A 158 -18.29 -13.24 -56.41
CA TYR A 158 -19.45 -14.05 -56.78
C TYR A 158 -20.17 -13.55 -58.05
N VAL A 159 -20.09 -12.23 -58.33
CA VAL A 159 -20.68 -11.60 -59.51
C VAL A 159 -19.76 -11.68 -60.75
N ARG A 160 -18.56 -12.25 -60.61
CA ARG A 160 -17.58 -12.43 -61.69
C ARG A 160 -17.46 -13.89 -62.08
#